data_AF-A0AAV5TLL6-F1
#
_entry.id   AF-A0AAV5TLL6-F1
#
_cell.length_a   1.000
_cell.length_b   1.000
_cell.length_c   1.000
_cell.angle_alpha   90.00
_cell.angle_beta   90.00
_cell.angle_gamma   90.00
#
_symmetry.space_group_name_H-M   'P 1'
#
loop_
_entity.id
_entity.type
_entity.pdbx_description
1 polymer ?
#
loop_
_entity_poly.entity_id
_entity_poly.type
_entity_poly.pdbx_seq_one_letter_code
_entity_poly.pdbx_strand_id
1 'polypeptide(L)'
;LLPLLLLLIKATHEIRVQSGGVYKRDDSSPGSSFQCFSCMSRYYGATWQFVGYNRIYVEPISFTDDCQDPTARGSNVKSTVCPDKANCVTLVEDIRLGVGAKGYIRGCWSNIFIYGFNRTGYPGALSSHQFCRPFNLSSLVAGGRPLDAQMQVCSCAGNMCNAGTVNSSPLPSSPVIYLLILLILLVTPQL
;
A
#
# COMPACT_ATOMS: atom_id res chain seq x y z
N LEU A 1 24.85 -26.44 -11.46
CA LEU A 1 24.42 -25.07 -11.80
C LEU A 1 22.94 -24.81 -11.49
N LEU A 2 22.02 -25.69 -11.87
CA LEU A 2 20.57 -25.54 -11.59
C LEU A 2 20.16 -25.42 -10.09
N PRO A 3 20.75 -26.18 -9.14
CA PRO A 3 20.33 -26.09 -7.73
C PRO A 3 20.86 -24.83 -7.03
N LEU A 4 22.01 -24.28 -7.47
CA LEU A 4 22.53 -23.01 -6.98
C LEU A 4 21.67 -21.82 -7.45
N LEU A 5 21.13 -21.91 -8.68
CA LEU A 5 20.24 -20.92 -9.26
C LEU A 5 18.89 -20.86 -8.52
N LEU A 6 18.34 -22.01 -8.14
CA LEU A 6 17.10 -22.08 -7.34
C LEU A 6 17.29 -21.55 -5.91
N LEU A 7 18.46 -21.76 -5.30
CA LEU A 7 18.80 -21.16 -3.99
C LEU A 7 18.95 -19.64 -4.07
N LEU A 8 19.50 -19.10 -5.17
CA LEU A 8 19.57 -17.66 -5.43
C LEU A 8 18.18 -17.04 -5.69
N ILE A 9 17.28 -17.75 -6.36
CA ILE A 9 15.89 -17.30 -6.56
C ILE A 9 15.12 -17.30 -5.23
N LYS A 10 15.35 -18.30 -4.35
CA LYS A 10 14.73 -18.33 -3.02
C LYS A 10 15.30 -17.26 -2.08
N ALA A 11 16.61 -16.98 -2.17
CA ALA A 11 17.26 -15.92 -1.39
C ALA A 11 16.82 -14.50 -1.83
N THR A 12 16.47 -14.30 -3.10
CA THR A 12 15.98 -13.00 -3.61
C THR A 12 14.50 -12.75 -3.30
N HIS A 13 13.72 -13.78 -2.95
CA HIS A 13 12.32 -13.62 -2.55
C HIS A 13 12.14 -13.23 -1.06
N GLU A 14 13.15 -13.48 -0.22
CA GLU A 14 13.17 -13.12 1.21
C GLU A 14 13.78 -11.74 1.48
N ILE A 15 14.43 -11.11 0.50
CA ILE A 15 15.02 -9.77 0.67
C ILE A 15 14.64 -8.90 -0.53
N ARG A 16 13.39 -8.41 -0.54
CA ARG A 16 13.06 -7.21 -1.31
C ARG A 16 12.12 -6.29 -0.56
N VAL A 17 12.60 -5.86 0.62
CA VAL A 17 12.13 -4.61 1.23
C VAL A 17 12.80 -3.46 0.46
N GLN A 18 12.05 -2.96 -0.52
CA GLN A 18 11.94 -1.55 -0.89
C GLN A 18 13.19 -0.66 -0.89
N SER A 19 13.62 -0.34 -2.09
CA SER A 19 14.26 0.95 -2.39
C SER A 19 13.19 2.06 -2.29
N GLY A 20 12.97 2.54 -1.06
CA GLY A 20 12.26 3.79 -0.81
C GLY A 20 13.10 4.96 -1.30
N GLY A 21 12.78 5.47 -2.49
CA GLY A 21 13.26 6.78 -2.89
C GLY A 21 12.69 7.81 -1.91
N VAL A 22 13.55 8.52 -1.18
CA VAL A 22 13.15 9.70 -0.42
C VAL A 22 12.76 10.77 -1.43
N TYR A 23 11.50 10.76 -1.86
CA TYR A 23 10.97 11.87 -2.65
C TYR A 23 10.91 13.09 -1.74
N LYS A 24 11.75 14.09 -2.05
CA LYS A 24 11.75 15.38 -1.37
C LYS A 24 10.35 15.98 -1.53
N ARG A 25 9.74 16.44 -0.43
CA ARG A 25 8.47 17.18 -0.46
C ARG A 25 8.66 18.44 -1.29
N ASP A 26 8.01 18.52 -2.45
CA ASP A 26 7.85 19.80 -3.14
C ASP A 26 6.79 20.61 -2.39
N ASP A 27 7.27 21.44 -1.47
CA ASP A 27 6.45 22.33 -0.62
C ASP A 27 6.00 23.60 -1.39
N SER A 28 6.07 23.59 -2.71
CA SER A 28 6.01 24.77 -3.58
C SER A 28 4.60 25.26 -3.92
N SER A 29 3.56 24.84 -3.18
CA SER A 29 2.24 25.48 -3.30
C SER A 29 1.64 25.78 -1.92
N PRO A 30 1.62 27.06 -1.49
CA PRO A 30 0.89 27.48 -0.32
C PRO A 30 -0.61 27.31 -0.61
N GLY A 31 -1.22 26.27 -0.03
CA GLY A 31 -2.65 25.95 -0.20
C GLY A 31 -2.96 24.59 -0.84
N SER A 32 -1.97 23.77 -1.22
CA SER A 32 -2.25 22.42 -1.75
C SER A 32 -2.60 21.43 -0.63
N SER A 33 -3.89 21.18 -0.45
CA SER A 33 -4.37 20.05 0.36
C SER A 33 -4.21 18.75 -0.43
N PHE A 34 -3.61 17.72 0.16
CA PHE A 34 -3.53 16.41 -0.50
C PHE A 34 -4.87 15.69 -0.45
N GLN A 35 -5.31 15.14 -1.58
CA GLN A 35 -6.45 14.26 -1.65
C GLN A 35 -6.00 12.80 -1.74
N CYS A 36 -6.63 11.89 -1.01
CA CYS A 36 -6.37 10.46 -1.11
C CYS A 36 -7.66 9.72 -1.42
N PHE A 37 -7.60 8.62 -2.17
CA PHE A 37 -8.74 7.72 -2.27
C PHE A 37 -9.14 7.23 -0.88
N SER A 38 -10.44 7.24 -0.59
CA SER A 38 -11.01 6.79 0.67
C SER A 38 -12.04 5.70 0.40
N CYS A 39 -11.64 4.45 0.61
CA CYS A 39 -12.51 3.30 0.40
C CYS A 39 -12.10 2.13 1.28
N MET A 40 -13.03 1.19 1.43
CA MET A 40 -12.72 -0.17 1.88
C MET A 40 -13.38 -1.18 0.96
N SER A 41 -12.82 -2.39 0.86
CA SER A 41 -13.48 -3.51 0.19
C SER A 41 -14.88 -3.75 0.75
N ARG A 42 -15.83 -4.10 -0.12
CA ARG A 42 -17.25 -4.31 0.25
C ARG A 42 -17.44 -5.28 1.42
N TYR A 43 -16.55 -6.26 1.56
CA TYR A 43 -16.54 -7.21 2.68
C TYR A 43 -16.52 -6.53 4.07
N TYR A 44 -15.72 -5.48 4.24
CA TYR A 44 -15.67 -4.73 5.52
C TYR A 44 -17.01 -4.05 5.83
N GLY A 45 -17.70 -3.54 4.81
CA GLY A 45 -19.01 -2.91 4.95
C GLY A 45 -20.09 -3.92 5.33
N ALA A 46 -20.09 -5.09 4.69
CA ALA A 46 -21.06 -6.16 4.98
C ALA A 46 -20.97 -6.70 6.42
N THR A 47 -19.80 -6.58 7.05
CA THR A 47 -19.53 -7.09 8.40
C THR A 47 -19.21 -5.97 9.41
N TRP A 48 -19.44 -4.71 9.03
CA TRP A 48 -18.96 -3.52 9.73
C TRP A 48 -19.29 -3.50 11.22
N GLN A 49 -20.56 -3.79 11.54
CA GLN A 49 -21.05 -3.82 12.92
C GLN A 49 -20.83 -5.19 13.57
N PHE A 50 -21.01 -6.28 12.81
CA PHE A 50 -21.01 -7.65 13.34
C PHE A 50 -19.64 -8.13 13.80
N VAL A 51 -18.58 -7.81 13.05
CA VAL A 51 -17.19 -8.18 13.38
C VAL A 51 -16.52 -7.09 14.24
N GLY A 52 -17.20 -5.96 14.45
CA GLY A 52 -16.68 -4.85 15.26
C GLY A 52 -15.64 -3.99 14.56
N TYR A 53 -15.59 -4.01 13.22
CA TYR A 53 -14.73 -3.11 12.44
C TYR A 53 -15.03 -1.64 12.73
N ASN A 54 -16.29 -1.31 13.03
CA ASN A 54 -16.74 0.00 13.50
C ASN A 54 -16.11 0.47 14.82
N ARG A 55 -15.39 -0.40 15.54
CA ARG A 55 -14.61 -0.02 16.73
C ARG A 55 -13.16 0.27 16.38
N ILE A 56 -12.66 -0.23 15.25
CA ILE A 56 -11.23 -0.18 14.89
C ILE A 56 -10.99 0.93 13.87
N TYR A 57 -11.81 0.97 12.83
CA TYR A 57 -11.62 1.83 11.68
C TYR A 57 -12.60 3.00 11.67
N VAL A 58 -12.15 4.12 11.12
CA VAL A 58 -13.04 5.20 10.69
C VAL A 58 -13.74 4.73 9.41
N GLU A 59 -15.05 4.98 9.31
CA GLU A 59 -15.81 4.62 8.12
C GLU A 59 -15.24 5.35 6.87
N PRO A 60 -14.97 4.62 5.76
CA PRO A 60 -14.47 5.24 4.53
C PRO A 60 -15.60 6.00 3.82
N ILE A 61 -15.25 6.80 2.79
CA ILE A 61 -16.29 7.42 1.96
C ILE A 61 -17.17 6.36 1.26
N SER A 62 -16.58 5.22 0.86
CA SER A 62 -17.36 4.14 0.27
C SER A 62 -16.81 2.74 0.55
N PHE A 63 -17.74 1.79 0.68
CA PHE A 63 -17.45 0.36 0.61
C PHE A 63 -17.69 -0.14 -0.81
N THR A 64 -16.65 -0.63 -1.49
CA THR A 64 -16.72 -0.99 -2.92
C THR A 64 -15.74 -2.10 -3.30
N ASP A 65 -16.07 -2.85 -4.34
CA ASP A 65 -15.20 -3.88 -4.91
C ASP A 65 -14.01 -3.25 -5.67
N ASP A 66 -14.19 -2.02 -6.17
CA ASP A 66 -13.16 -1.28 -6.89
C ASP A 66 -12.05 -0.73 -5.97
N CYS A 67 -12.13 -0.96 -4.65
CA CYS A 67 -11.13 -0.42 -3.73
C CYS A 67 -9.73 -1.03 -3.97
N GLN A 68 -9.65 -2.20 -4.60
CA GLN A 68 -8.38 -2.76 -5.04
C GLN A 68 -7.69 -1.91 -6.12
N ASP A 69 -8.46 -1.41 -7.09
CA ASP A 69 -7.98 -0.55 -8.18
C ASP A 69 -8.96 0.62 -8.40
N PRO A 70 -8.80 1.71 -7.63
CA PRO A 70 -9.71 2.86 -7.69
C PRO A 70 -9.62 3.63 -9.03
N THR A 71 -8.65 3.29 -9.88
CA THR A 71 -8.45 3.90 -11.20
C THR A 71 -8.86 2.99 -12.36
N ALA A 72 -9.35 1.78 -12.07
CA ALA A 72 -9.84 0.87 -13.08
C ALA A 72 -10.94 1.52 -13.93
N ARG A 73 -11.03 1.12 -15.20
CA ARG A 73 -12.03 1.67 -16.12
C ARG A 73 -13.44 1.39 -15.57
N GLY A 74 -14.22 2.45 -15.38
CA GLY A 74 -15.58 2.37 -14.83
C GLY A 74 -15.66 2.41 -13.30
N SER A 75 -14.52 2.45 -12.61
CA SER A 75 -14.46 2.67 -11.16
C SER A 75 -14.92 4.08 -10.80
N ASN A 76 -15.59 4.21 -9.66
CA ASN A 76 -16.05 5.50 -9.11
C ASN A 76 -15.72 5.60 -7.62
N VAL A 77 -14.45 5.34 -7.28
CA VAL A 77 -13.96 5.50 -5.90
C VAL A 77 -13.74 6.99 -5.60
N LYS A 78 -14.28 7.44 -4.47
CA LYS A 78 -14.19 8.84 -4.05
C LYS A 78 -12.89 9.12 -3.28
N SER A 79 -12.47 10.38 -3.30
CA SER A 79 -11.32 10.89 -2.56
C SER A 79 -11.76 11.77 -1.39
N THR A 80 -10.88 11.90 -0.40
CA THR A 80 -11.02 12.83 0.73
C THR A 80 -9.78 13.70 0.85
N VAL A 81 -9.93 14.90 1.42
CA VAL A 81 -8.80 15.78 1.74
C VAL A 81 -8.18 15.34 3.06
N CYS A 82 -6.85 15.18 3.08
CA CYS A 82 -6.13 14.79 4.28
C CYS A 82 -5.79 15.99 5.16
N PRO A 83 -6.18 15.96 6.45
CA PRO A 83 -5.67 16.91 7.44
C PRO A 83 -4.14 16.87 7.53
N ASP A 84 -3.55 18.02 7.85
CA ASP A 84 -2.12 18.17 8.15
C ASP A 84 -1.15 17.73 7.04
N LYS A 85 -1.62 17.69 5.78
CA LYS A 85 -0.86 17.18 4.63
C LYS A 85 -0.30 15.76 4.86
N ALA A 86 -0.99 14.94 5.66
CA ALA A 86 -0.59 13.57 5.92
C ALA A 86 -0.57 12.73 4.64
N ASN A 87 0.37 11.78 4.55
CA ASN A 87 0.47 10.85 3.42
C ASN A 87 -0.82 10.04 3.22
N CYS A 88 -1.05 9.63 1.97
CA CYS A 88 -2.04 8.60 1.67
C CYS A 88 -1.50 7.24 2.11
N VAL A 89 -2.40 6.33 2.48
CA VAL A 89 -2.07 4.95 2.79
C VAL A 89 -2.98 3.97 2.06
N THR A 90 -2.43 2.78 1.82
CA THR A 90 -3.15 1.58 1.38
C THR A 90 -2.79 0.43 2.33
N LEU A 91 -3.79 -0.15 2.98
CA LEU A 91 -3.64 -1.35 3.80
C LEU A 91 -4.28 -2.52 3.07
N VAL A 92 -3.59 -3.66 3.08
CA VAL A 92 -4.10 -4.91 2.52
C VAL A 92 -3.99 -6.01 3.56
N GLU A 93 -5.11 -6.62 3.87
CA GLU A 93 -5.25 -7.74 4.79
C GLU A 93 -5.54 -9.02 4.00
N ASP A 94 -4.88 -10.11 4.36
CA ASP A 94 -5.25 -11.44 3.89
C ASP A 94 -6.39 -11.97 4.77
N ILE A 95 -7.61 -11.97 4.23
CA ILE A 95 -8.82 -12.41 4.93
C ILE A 95 -8.76 -13.93 5.05
N ARG A 96 -8.65 -14.42 6.29
CA ARG A 96 -8.50 -15.86 6.59
C ARG A 96 -9.80 -16.67 6.52
N LEU A 97 -10.89 -16.07 6.03
CA LEU A 97 -12.19 -16.71 5.91
C LEU A 97 -12.41 -17.19 4.47
N GLY A 98 -12.68 -18.49 4.30
CA GLY A 98 -12.99 -19.10 3.00
C GLY A 98 -11.78 -19.23 2.06
N VAL A 99 -11.97 -18.87 0.79
CA VAL A 99 -11.02 -19.06 -0.33
C VAL A 99 -9.80 -18.12 -0.34
N GLY A 100 -9.50 -17.43 0.77
CA GLY A 100 -8.33 -16.55 0.85
C GLY A 100 -8.49 -15.28 0.03
N ALA A 101 -9.45 -14.43 0.41
CA ALA A 101 -9.67 -13.12 -0.22
C ALA A 101 -8.73 -12.06 0.37
N LYS A 102 -8.48 -10.98 -0.38
CA LYS A 102 -7.76 -9.80 0.12
C LYS A 102 -8.75 -8.68 0.42
N GLY A 103 -8.61 -8.07 1.60
CA GLY A 103 -9.34 -6.87 1.98
C GLY A 103 -8.47 -5.64 1.76
N TYR A 104 -8.97 -4.65 1.04
CA TYR A 104 -8.28 -3.39 0.75
C TYR A 104 -8.90 -2.24 1.56
N ILE A 105 -8.04 -1.39 2.11
CA ILE A 105 -8.42 -0.16 2.82
C ILE A 105 -7.53 0.96 2.28
N ARG A 106 -8.13 2.09 1.89
CA ARG A 106 -7.43 3.28 1.39
C ARG A 106 -7.92 4.52 2.12
N GLY A 107 -7.00 5.45 2.41
CA GLY A 107 -7.35 6.71 3.04
C GLY A 107 -6.13 7.56 3.39
N CYS A 108 -6.34 8.57 4.22
CA CYS A 108 -5.28 9.37 4.81
C CYS A 108 -4.67 8.64 5.99
N TRP A 109 -3.35 8.72 6.19
CA TRP A 109 -2.71 8.18 7.39
C TRP A 109 -3.38 8.70 8.68
N SER A 110 -3.81 9.96 8.72
CA SER A 110 -4.49 10.54 9.87
C SER A 110 -5.91 10.01 10.12
N ASN A 111 -6.52 9.31 9.15
CA ASN A 111 -7.94 8.97 9.18
C ASN A 111 -8.25 7.55 8.65
N ILE A 112 -7.58 6.54 9.23
CA ILE A 112 -7.91 5.11 9.03
C ILE A 112 -8.47 4.48 10.29
N PHE A 113 -7.81 4.71 11.44
CA PHE A 113 -8.16 4.08 12.71
C PHE A 113 -8.84 5.09 13.63
N ILE A 114 -9.86 4.65 14.38
CA ILE A 114 -10.59 5.52 15.33
C ILE A 114 -9.65 6.10 16.40
N TYR A 115 -8.68 5.31 16.86
CA TYR A 115 -7.67 5.76 17.81
C TYR A 115 -6.40 6.32 17.13
N GLY A 116 -6.39 6.38 15.80
CA GLY A 116 -5.24 6.78 15.02
C GLY A 116 -4.14 5.71 14.96
N PHE A 117 -3.15 5.97 14.12
CA PHE A 117 -1.95 5.15 14.06
C PHE A 117 -1.09 5.37 15.31
N ASN A 118 -0.34 4.34 15.70
CA ASN A 118 0.79 4.48 16.58
C ASN A 118 1.78 5.48 15.96
N ARG A 119 2.05 6.58 16.67
CA ARG A 119 2.86 7.69 16.16
C ARG A 119 4.37 7.47 16.28
N THR A 120 4.78 6.33 16.83
CA THR A 120 6.19 5.98 17.02
C THR A 120 6.66 4.95 15.99
N GLY A 121 7.97 4.90 15.76
CA GLY A 121 8.60 3.90 14.89
C GLY A 121 8.06 3.90 13.44
N TYR A 122 8.00 2.71 12.84
CA TYR A 122 7.52 2.55 11.48
C TYR A 122 6.07 3.01 11.26
N PRO A 123 5.07 2.67 12.11
CA PRO A 123 3.70 3.15 11.89
C PRO A 123 3.60 4.68 11.88
N GLY A 124 4.39 5.36 12.73
CA GLY A 124 4.47 6.82 12.75
C GLY A 124 5.12 7.40 11.49
N ALA A 125 6.18 6.74 11.00
CA ALA A 125 6.90 7.18 9.80
C ALA A 125 6.04 7.18 8.54
N LEU A 126 4.99 6.34 8.45
CA LEU A 126 4.05 6.30 7.31
C LEU A 126 3.39 7.67 7.04
N SER A 127 3.26 8.52 8.07
CA SER A 127 2.67 9.87 7.96
C SER A 127 3.40 10.79 6.97
N SER A 128 4.71 10.56 6.76
CA SER A 128 5.59 11.48 6.03
C SER A 128 6.59 10.78 5.11
N HIS A 129 6.88 9.49 5.33
CA HIS A 129 7.78 8.70 4.50
C HIS A 129 6.98 7.76 3.61
N GLN A 130 7.56 7.42 2.45
CA GLN A 130 6.92 6.56 1.45
C GLN A 130 7.57 5.18 1.47
N PHE A 131 6.85 4.19 1.99
CA PHE A 131 7.30 2.81 2.05
C PHE A 131 6.10 1.89 2.27
N CYS A 132 6.31 0.60 2.09
CA CYS A 132 5.40 -0.49 2.30
C CYS A 132 6.08 -1.62 3.06
N ARG A 133 5.42 -2.09 4.11
CA ARG A 133 5.89 -3.25 4.87
C ARG A 133 4.72 -3.92 5.57
N PRO A 134 4.89 -5.19 5.97
CA PRO A 134 3.91 -5.84 6.82
C PRO A 134 3.95 -5.25 8.22
N PHE A 135 2.78 -5.20 8.85
CA PHE A 135 2.59 -4.83 10.24
C PHE A 135 1.58 -5.77 10.90
N ASN A 136 1.76 -6.00 12.19
CA ASN A 136 0.68 -6.53 13.02
C ASN A 136 -0.28 -5.37 13.35
N LEU A 137 -1.58 -5.62 13.28
CA LEU A 137 -2.61 -4.63 13.58
C LEU A 137 -2.44 -4.03 14.99
N SER A 138 -2.04 -4.85 15.95
CA SER A 138 -1.72 -4.44 17.32
C SER A 138 -0.64 -3.35 17.41
N SER A 139 0.32 -3.34 16.48
CA SER A 139 1.39 -2.33 16.41
C SER A 139 0.98 -1.09 15.60
N LEU A 140 0.02 -1.22 14.70
CA LEU A 140 -0.48 -0.12 13.86
C LEU A 140 -1.35 0.85 14.64
N VAL A 141 -2.22 0.36 15.51
CA VAL A 141 -3.25 1.18 16.17
C VAL A 141 -2.73 1.75 17.49
N ALA A 142 -2.92 3.04 17.73
CA ALA A 142 -2.57 3.64 19.01
C ALA A 142 -3.40 3.00 20.15
N GLY A 143 -2.74 2.62 21.24
CA GLY A 143 -3.35 1.93 22.37
C GLY A 143 -3.36 0.39 22.27
N GLY A 144 -2.98 -0.17 21.11
CA GLY A 144 -2.91 -1.62 20.92
C GLY A 144 -4.29 -2.27 20.79
N ARG A 145 -4.47 -3.10 19.77
CA ARG A 145 -5.65 -3.96 19.61
C ARG A 145 -5.21 -5.42 19.74
N PRO A 146 -5.86 -6.27 20.56
CA PRO A 146 -5.46 -7.67 20.78
C PRO A 146 -5.83 -8.59 19.59
N LEU A 147 -5.77 -8.08 18.36
CA LEU A 147 -6.16 -8.78 17.14
C LEU A 147 -4.91 -9.22 16.38
N ASP A 148 -4.78 -10.53 16.17
CA ASP A 148 -3.73 -11.16 15.36
C ASP A 148 -4.04 -11.07 13.87
N ALA A 149 -4.16 -9.83 13.37
CA ALA A 149 -4.26 -9.53 11.95
C ALA A 149 -2.94 -8.99 11.42
N GLN A 150 -2.49 -9.51 10.28
CA GLN A 150 -1.34 -8.99 9.55
C GLN A 150 -1.79 -8.19 8.34
N MET A 151 -1.20 -7.02 8.16
CA MET A 151 -1.55 -6.09 7.09
C MET A 151 -0.30 -5.61 6.38
N GLN A 152 -0.31 -5.68 5.05
CA GLN A 152 0.65 -4.96 4.22
C GLN A 152 0.21 -3.51 4.13
N VAL A 153 1.01 -2.58 4.63
CA VAL A 153 0.67 -1.15 4.63
C VAL A 153 1.68 -0.38 3.82
N CYS A 154 1.21 0.33 2.80
CA CYS A 154 1.94 1.25 1.96
C CYS A 154 1.57 2.70 2.28
N SER A 155 2.54 3.61 2.24
CA SER A 155 2.34 5.06 2.25
C SER A 155 2.92 5.71 0.99
N CYS A 156 2.29 6.80 0.56
CA CYS A 156 2.78 7.64 -0.53
C CYS A 156 2.37 9.10 -0.30
N ALA A 157 3.06 10.03 -0.95
CA ALA A 157 2.76 11.46 -0.88
C ALA A 157 2.20 11.97 -2.22
N GLY A 158 1.25 12.90 -2.17
CA GLY A 158 0.66 13.53 -3.34
C GLY A 158 -0.80 13.13 -3.61
N ASN A 159 -1.44 13.85 -4.53
CA ASN A 159 -2.85 13.65 -4.85
C ASN A 159 -3.12 12.28 -5.45
N MET A 160 -4.02 11.52 -4.82
CA MET A 160 -4.50 10.22 -5.25
C MET A 160 -3.37 9.21 -5.50
N CYS A 161 -2.21 9.39 -4.86
CA CYS A 161 -1.04 8.52 -5.06
C CYS A 161 -1.33 7.09 -4.61
N ASN A 162 -2.29 6.91 -3.68
CA ASN A 162 -2.78 5.61 -3.26
C ASN A 162 -3.77 5.02 -4.27
N ALA A 163 -3.55 5.24 -5.56
CA ALA A 163 -4.24 4.54 -6.65
C ALA A 163 -3.65 3.14 -6.86
N GLY A 164 -2.32 3.04 -6.78
CA GLY A 164 -1.58 1.84 -7.16
C GLY A 164 -2.06 0.59 -6.41
N THR A 165 -2.04 -0.55 -7.10
CA THR A 165 -2.19 -1.83 -6.42
C THR A 165 -0.90 -2.13 -5.67
N VAL A 166 -1.00 -2.58 -4.42
CA VAL A 166 0.19 -2.91 -3.60
C VAL A 166 1.01 -4.10 -4.15
N ASN A 167 0.46 -4.81 -5.16
CA ASN A 167 1.16 -5.87 -5.90
C ASN A 167 1.90 -5.35 -7.14
N SER A 168 1.70 -4.10 -7.53
CA SER A 168 2.49 -3.46 -8.57
C SER A 168 3.84 -3.03 -7.97
N SER A 169 4.74 -3.98 -7.79
CA SER A 169 6.16 -3.63 -7.80
C SER A 169 6.42 -3.05 -9.20
N PRO A 170 6.79 -1.77 -9.37
CA PRO A 170 7.41 -1.39 -10.63
C PRO A 170 8.62 -2.32 -10.79
N LEU A 171 8.70 -3.07 -11.89
CA LEU A 171 9.99 -3.65 -12.25
C LEU A 171 10.95 -2.46 -12.25
N PRO A 172 12.07 -2.49 -11.49
CA PRO A 172 13.03 -1.43 -11.65
C PRO A 172 13.49 -1.49 -13.09
N SER A 173 13.21 -0.42 -13.84
CA SER A 173 13.86 -0.12 -15.11
C SER A 173 15.33 0.17 -14.79
N SER A 174 16.07 -0.88 -14.42
CA SER A 174 17.50 -0.79 -14.23
C SER A 174 18.11 -0.58 -15.63
N PRO A 175 18.90 0.48 -15.85
CA PRO A 175 19.56 0.70 -17.14
C PRO A 175 20.47 -0.48 -17.52
N VAL A 176 20.88 -1.29 -16.54
CA VAL A 176 21.62 -2.54 -16.74
C VAL A 176 20.82 -3.58 -17.52
N ILE A 177 19.50 -3.67 -17.31
CA ILE A 177 18.64 -4.62 -18.03
C ILE A 177 18.51 -4.21 -19.50
N TYR A 178 18.36 -2.91 -19.78
CA TYR A 178 18.35 -2.38 -21.15
C TYR A 178 19.70 -2.59 -21.85
N LEU A 179 20.81 -2.39 -21.15
CA LEU A 179 22.15 -2.62 -21.70
C LEU A 179 22.39 -4.09 -22.05
N LEU A 180 21.92 -5.02 -21.19
CA LEU A 180 21.98 -6.46 -21.43
C LEU A 180 21.11 -6.89 -22.62
N ILE A 181 19.89 -6.36 -22.74
CA ILE A 181 19.01 -6.64 -23.90
C ILE A 181 19.64 -6.11 -25.20
N LEU A 182 20.22 -4.90 -25.18
CA LEU A 182 20.90 -4.33 -26.34
C LEU A 182 22.12 -5.17 -26.75
N LEU A 183 22.93 -5.60 -25.78
CA LEU A 183 24.08 -6.49 -26.01
C LEU A 183 23.65 -7.84 -26.60
N ILE A 184 22.56 -8.44 -26.11
CA ILE A 184 22.06 -9.70 -26.66
C ILE A 184 21.61 -9.51 -28.12
N LEU A 185 20.88 -8.43 -28.43
CA LEU A 185 20.44 -8.12 -29.80
C LEU A 185 21.60 -7.83 -30.76
N LEU A 186 22.71 -7.27 -30.26
CA LEU A 186 23.91 -7.00 -31.05
C LEU A 186 24.78 -8.26 -31.27
N VAL A 187 24.66 -9.26 -30.39
CA VAL A 187 25.49 -10.48 -30.41
C VAL A 187 24.76 -11.66 -31.05
N THR A 188 23.44 -11.61 -31.23
CA THR A 188 22.72 -12.59 -32.06
C THR A 188 22.90 -12.23 -33.54
N PRO A 189 23.69 -12.99 -34.33
CA PRO A 189 23.59 -12.89 -35.77
C PRO A 189 22.18 -13.34 -36.18
N GLN A 190 21.54 -12.56 -37.05
CA GLN A 190 20.30 -12.97 -37.69
C GLN A 190 20.56 -14.30 -38.41
N LEU A 191 19.98 -15.39 -37.90
CA LEU A 191 19.72 -16.59 -38.69
C LEU A 191 18.35 -16.43 -39.36
#